data_AF-A0A1E1LBD1-F1
#
_entry.id   AF-A0A1E1LBD1-F1
#
_cell.length_a   1.000
_cell.length_b   1.000
_cell.length_c   1.000
_cell.angle_alpha   90.00
_cell.angle_beta   90.00
_cell.angle_gamma   90.00
#
_symmetry.space_group_name_H-M   'P 1'
#
loop_
_entity.id
_entity.type
_entity.pdbx_description
1 polymer ?
#
loop_
_entity_poly.entity_id
_entity_poly.type
_entity_poly.pdbx_seq_one_letter_code
_entity_poly.pdbx_strand_id
1 'polypeptide(L)'
;MLVGWGRDGKPEIRIALTREFARGMHDSRNRPQHPMNESTAGLPLVLNPVLFILGIALARGAFKHYKIADEIFELQPPQYDDHWILEQADHIKDVPVFQGATCHGPTGKIQKSSSFSKQLTNAAQRAGMENITINDIRRETLVKANGKALVLL
;
A
#
# COMPACT_ATOMS: atom_id res chain seq x y z
N MET A 1 5.64 7.76 -4.35
CA MET A 1 5.82 6.38 -4.84
C MET A 1 7.03 6.41 -5.76
N LEU A 2 7.80 5.33 -5.82
CA LEU A 2 8.98 5.26 -6.67
C LEU A 2 9.03 3.91 -7.38
N VAL A 3 9.76 3.86 -8.48
CA VAL A 3 10.06 2.64 -9.22
C VAL A 3 11.54 2.35 -9.02
N GLY A 4 11.88 1.14 -8.59
CA GLY A 4 13.26 0.65 -8.63
C GLY A 4 13.36 -0.53 -9.58
N TRP A 5 14.57 -1.02 -9.83
CA TRP A 5 14.75 -2.22 -10.65
C TRP A 5 15.18 -3.41 -9.80
N GLY A 6 14.55 -4.56 -10.06
CA GLY A 6 14.90 -5.84 -9.45
C GLY A 6 16.21 -6.41 -9.99
N ARG A 7 16.68 -7.52 -9.42
CA ARG A 7 17.87 -8.24 -9.92
C ARG A 7 17.70 -8.78 -11.34
N ASP A 8 16.46 -8.98 -11.77
CA ASP A 8 16.08 -9.39 -13.11
C ASP A 8 15.96 -8.22 -14.11
N GLY A 9 16.29 -7.00 -13.67
CA GLY A 9 16.22 -5.79 -14.49
C GLY A 9 14.80 -5.31 -14.75
N LYS A 10 13.78 -5.85 -14.06
CA LYS A 10 12.39 -5.42 -14.22
C LYS A 10 12.04 -4.29 -13.26
N PRO A 11 11.17 -3.34 -13.68
CA PRO A 11 10.69 -2.30 -12.78
C PRO A 11 9.82 -2.90 -11.67
N GLU A 12 9.98 -2.36 -10.48
CA GLU A 12 9.31 -2.75 -9.26
C GLU A 12 8.80 -1.50 -8.55
N ILE A 13 7.50 -1.48 -8.24
CA ILE A 13 6.91 -0.34 -7.52
C ILE A 13 7.28 -0.43 -6.05
N ARG A 14 7.66 0.70 -5.48
CA ARG A 14 7.97 0.84 -4.06
C ARG A 14 7.28 2.04 -3.44
N ILE A 15 6.88 1.88 -2.19
CA ILE A 15 6.29 2.93 -1.37
C ILE A 15 7.27 3.25 -0.25
N ALA A 16 7.98 4.37 -0.44
CA ALA A 16 8.71 5.04 0.61
C ALA A 16 7.74 5.95 1.37
N LEU A 17 7.53 5.68 2.65
CA LEU A 17 6.77 6.55 3.54
C LEU A 17 7.72 7.54 4.21
N THR A 18 7.37 8.83 4.16
CA THR A 18 8.14 9.86 4.86
C THR A 18 7.96 9.67 6.36
N ARG A 19 9.07 9.31 7.02
CA ARG A 19 9.09 8.78 8.38
C ARG A 19 8.62 9.79 9.44
N GLU A 20 8.78 11.08 9.15
CA GLU A 20 8.38 12.18 10.03
C GLU A 20 6.86 12.23 10.29
N PHE A 21 6.05 11.72 9.36
CA PHE A 21 4.59 11.68 9.49
C PHE A 21 4.06 10.35 10.04
N ALA A 22 4.93 9.40 10.38
CA ALA A 22 4.53 8.11 10.94
C ALA A 22 4.21 8.24 12.43
N ARG A 23 2.90 8.21 12.77
CA ARG A 23 2.40 8.36 14.14
C ARG A 23 3.08 7.38 15.11
N GLY A 24 3.70 7.92 16.16
CA GLY A 24 4.32 7.15 17.24
C GLY A 24 5.66 6.50 16.89
N MET A 25 6.24 6.82 15.72
CA MET A 25 7.46 6.19 15.21
C MET A 25 8.63 7.17 14.98
N HIS A 26 8.44 8.47 15.28
CA HIS A 26 9.45 9.51 15.08
C HIS A 26 10.75 9.19 15.84
N ASP A 27 10.65 8.76 17.10
CA ASP A 27 11.79 8.52 18.00
C ASP A 27 12.04 7.03 18.31
N SER A 28 11.36 6.11 17.61
CA SER A 28 11.47 4.68 17.87
C SER A 28 12.68 4.05 17.18
N ARG A 29 13.46 3.26 17.94
CA ARG A 29 14.57 2.44 17.40
C ARG A 29 14.09 1.34 16.45
N ASN A 30 12.82 0.93 16.57
CA ASN A 30 12.17 -0.12 15.76
C ASN A 30 11.44 0.44 14.54
N ARG A 31 11.90 1.58 14.02
CA ARG A 31 11.29 2.23 12.85
C ARG A 31 11.50 1.45 11.55
N PRO A 32 10.51 1.40 10.63
CA PRO A 32 10.68 0.79 9.33
C PRO A 32 11.83 1.47 8.57
N GLN A 33 12.86 0.69 8.21
CA GLN A 33 14.04 1.21 7.53
C GLN A 33 13.95 1.08 6.01
N HIS A 34 13.13 0.17 5.52
CA HIS A 34 13.04 -0.16 4.10
C HIS A 34 11.68 0.27 3.52
N PRO A 35 11.65 0.72 2.25
CA PRO A 35 10.40 0.89 1.51
C PRO A 35 9.61 -0.43 1.46
N MET A 36 8.29 -0.33 1.31
CA MET A 36 7.48 -1.49 0.95
C MET A 36 7.61 -1.70 -0.55
N ASN A 37 7.97 -2.90 -0.96
CA ASN A 37 8.13 -3.25 -2.37
C ASN A 37 6.95 -4.10 -2.85
N GLU A 38 6.66 -3.99 -4.14
CA GLU A 38 5.63 -4.79 -4.79
C GLU A 38 6.00 -6.27 -4.83
N SER A 39 7.27 -6.65 -5.03
CA SER A 39 7.64 -8.05 -5.14
C SER A 39 7.64 -8.75 -3.78
N THR A 40 6.50 -9.31 -3.40
CA THR A 40 6.41 -10.32 -2.34
C THR A 40 6.34 -11.70 -2.98
N ALA A 41 7.48 -12.39 -3.02
CA ALA A 41 7.57 -13.73 -3.60
C ALA A 41 6.52 -14.67 -2.99
N GLY A 42 5.70 -15.31 -3.84
CA GLY A 42 4.76 -16.37 -3.44
C GLY A 42 3.42 -15.90 -2.86
N LEU A 43 3.12 -14.59 -2.81
CA LEU A 43 1.81 -14.10 -2.39
C LEU A 43 0.89 -13.81 -3.59
N PRO A 44 -0.40 -14.15 -3.52
CA PRO A 44 -1.40 -13.71 -4.50
C PRO A 44 -1.38 -12.18 -4.68
N LEU A 45 -1.52 -11.72 -5.92
CA LEU A 45 -1.50 -10.30 -6.28
C LEU A 45 -2.49 -9.45 -5.46
N VAL A 46 -3.67 -10.02 -5.14
CA VAL A 46 -4.71 -9.39 -4.34
C VAL A 46 -4.28 -9.04 -2.91
N LEU A 47 -3.23 -9.69 -2.40
CA LEU A 47 -2.67 -9.46 -1.07
C LEU A 47 -1.51 -8.45 -1.10
N ASN A 48 -1.21 -7.84 -2.24
CA ASN A 48 -0.13 -6.88 -2.38
C ASN A 48 -0.60 -5.45 -2.03
N PRO A 49 -0.19 -4.90 -0.87
CA PRO A 49 -0.63 -3.57 -0.46
C PRO A 49 -0.11 -2.46 -1.37
N VAL A 50 1.02 -2.67 -2.08
CA VAL A 50 1.60 -1.67 -2.97
C VAL A 50 0.71 -1.47 -4.20
N LEU A 51 0.22 -2.56 -4.79
CA LEU A 51 -0.67 -2.51 -5.95
C LEU A 51 -2.02 -1.88 -5.63
N PHE A 52 -2.54 -2.14 -4.43
CA PHE A 52 -3.77 -1.49 -4.01
C PHE A 52 -3.61 0.04 -3.94
N ILE A 53 -2.49 0.53 -3.42
CA ILE A 53 -2.19 1.96 -3.35
C ILE A 53 -1.91 2.54 -4.75
N LEU A 54 -1.23 1.79 -5.63
CA LEU A 54 -1.05 2.18 -7.03
C LEU A 54 -2.40 2.38 -7.72
N GLY A 55 -3.32 1.43 -7.58
CA GLY A 55 -4.66 1.51 -8.15
C GLY A 55 -5.41 2.76 -7.68
N ILE A 56 -5.35 3.08 -6.40
CA ILE A 56 -5.93 4.32 -5.85
C ILE A 56 -5.26 5.56 -6.47
N ALA A 57 -3.94 5.57 -6.59
CA ALA A 57 -3.20 6.70 -7.15
C ALA A 57 -3.55 6.93 -8.63
N LEU A 58 -3.57 5.87 -9.44
CA LEU A 58 -3.95 5.93 -10.86
C LEU A 58 -5.40 6.39 -11.03
N ALA A 59 -6.34 5.81 -10.29
CA ALA A 59 -7.76 6.18 -10.35
C ALA A 59 -8.02 7.65 -10.01
N ARG A 60 -7.10 8.32 -9.30
CA ARG A 60 -7.19 9.73 -8.92
C ARG A 60 -6.35 10.67 -9.78
N GLY A 61 -5.66 10.14 -10.79
CA GLY A 61 -4.69 10.92 -11.58
C GLY A 61 -3.61 11.53 -10.67
N ALA A 62 -3.14 10.77 -9.68
CA ALA A 62 -2.22 11.29 -8.67
C ALA A 62 -0.80 11.53 -9.21
N PHE A 63 -0.46 10.98 -10.37
CA PHE A 63 0.84 11.17 -11.01
C PHE A 63 0.77 12.23 -12.10
N LYS A 64 1.80 13.08 -12.17
CA LYS A 64 1.87 14.20 -13.10
C LYS A 64 2.06 13.76 -14.56
N HIS A 65 2.81 12.66 -14.77
CA HIS A 65 3.26 12.22 -16.08
C HIS A 65 2.72 10.86 -16.52
N TYR A 66 2.03 10.14 -15.64
CA TYR A 66 1.60 8.75 -15.87
C TYR A 66 0.11 8.60 -15.59
N LYS A 67 -0.63 8.09 -16.57
CA LYS A 67 -2.07 7.89 -16.53
C LYS A 67 -2.46 6.44 -16.34
N ILE A 68 -1.64 5.51 -16.84
CA ILE A 68 -1.90 4.07 -16.75
C ILE A 68 -0.72 3.33 -16.15
N ALA A 69 -0.97 2.11 -15.65
CA ALA A 69 0.06 1.29 -15.02
C ALA A 69 1.18 0.89 -16.00
N ASP A 70 0.83 0.60 -17.25
CA ASP A 70 1.80 0.14 -18.26
C ASP A 70 2.90 1.18 -18.51
N GLU A 71 2.57 2.47 -18.56
CA GLU A 71 3.57 3.55 -18.69
C GLU A 71 4.59 3.56 -17.55
N ILE A 72 4.20 3.10 -16.35
CA ILE A 72 5.09 3.00 -15.18
C ILE A 72 5.94 1.73 -15.27
N PHE A 73 5.35 0.61 -15.71
CA PHE A 73 6.04 -0.67 -15.86
C PHE A 73 6.93 -0.76 -17.12
N GLU A 74 6.83 0.19 -18.04
CA GLU A 74 7.72 0.31 -19.21
C GLU A 74 8.95 1.20 -18.95
N LEU A 75 9.03 1.83 -17.77
CA LEU A 75 10.15 2.69 -17.40
C LEU A 75 11.48 1.94 -17.45
N GLN A 76 12.45 2.59 -18.08
CA GLN A 76 13.84 2.14 -18.15
C GLN A 76 14.64 2.72 -16.99
N PRO A 77 15.63 1.98 -16.47
CA PRO A 77 16.46 2.45 -15.37
C PRO A 77 17.18 3.75 -15.76
N PRO A 78 17.15 4.79 -14.92
CA PRO A 78 17.94 5.99 -15.17
C PRO A 78 19.44 5.66 -15.15
N GLN A 79 20.24 6.42 -15.92
CA GLN A 79 21.65 6.11 -16.16
C GLN A 79 22.51 6.15 -14.89
N TYR A 80 22.11 6.91 -13.88
CA TYR A 80 22.91 7.16 -12.66
C TYR A 80 22.17 6.92 -11.34
N ASP A 81 20.85 6.72 -11.38
CA ASP A 81 20.04 6.51 -10.19
C ASP A 81 19.56 5.05 -10.11
N ASP A 82 19.37 4.54 -8.90
CA ASP A 82 18.84 3.20 -8.65
C ASP A 82 17.30 3.16 -8.60
N HIS A 83 16.67 4.33 -8.73
CA HIS A 83 15.22 4.49 -8.69
C HIS A 83 14.73 5.72 -9.45
N TRP A 84 13.43 5.72 -9.76
CA TRP A 84 12.69 6.81 -10.37
C TRP A 84 11.56 7.26 -9.43
N ILE A 85 11.50 8.55 -9.12
CA ILE A 85 10.41 9.11 -8.31
C ILE A 85 9.22 9.44 -9.21
N LEU A 86 8.04 8.90 -8.89
CA LEU A 86 6.81 9.25 -9.58
C LEU A 86 6.29 10.58 -9.03
N GLU A 87 6.51 11.67 -9.77
CA GLU A 87 6.04 13.01 -9.42
C GLU A 87 4.52 13.05 -9.22
N GLN A 88 4.10 13.68 -8.12
CA GLN A 88 2.69 13.84 -7.81
C GLN A 88 2.10 15.08 -8.51
N ALA A 89 0.86 14.97 -8.96
CA ALA A 89 0.11 16.11 -9.50
C ALA A 89 -0.25 17.11 -8.38
N ASP A 90 -0.30 18.41 -8.68
CA ASP A 90 -0.48 19.44 -7.64
C ASP A 90 -1.79 19.30 -6.87
N HIS A 91 -2.87 18.87 -7.53
CA HIS A 91 -4.19 18.73 -6.91
C HIS A 91 -4.28 17.60 -5.88
N ILE A 92 -3.31 16.68 -5.83
CA ILE A 92 -3.35 15.53 -4.91
C ILE A 92 -2.64 15.79 -3.58
N LYS A 93 -1.85 16.86 -3.48
CA LYS A 93 -0.98 17.12 -2.31
C LYS A 93 -1.75 17.21 -0.99
N ASP A 94 -2.95 17.77 -1.02
CA ASP A 94 -3.83 17.91 0.14
C ASP A 94 -4.95 16.85 0.20
N VAL A 95 -4.90 15.85 -0.68
CA VAL A 95 -5.92 14.81 -0.79
C VAL A 95 -5.47 13.54 -0.06
N PRO A 96 -6.21 13.06 0.96
CA PRO A 96 -5.84 11.85 1.68
C PRO A 96 -5.79 10.62 0.76
N VAL A 97 -4.77 9.78 0.90
CA VAL A 97 -4.70 8.47 0.19
C VAL A 97 -5.93 7.62 0.55
N PHE A 98 -6.22 7.45 1.84
CA PHE A 98 -7.44 6.79 2.31
C PHE A 98 -8.46 7.82 2.75
N GLN A 99 -9.54 7.93 1.95
CA GLN A 99 -10.64 8.85 2.24
C GLN A 99 -11.80 8.11 2.87
N GLY A 100 -12.53 8.79 3.77
CA GLY A 100 -13.87 8.36 4.12
C GLY A 100 -14.75 8.33 2.87
N ALA A 101 -15.60 7.32 2.75
CA ALA A 101 -16.54 7.18 1.64
C ALA A 101 -17.98 7.09 2.17
N THR A 102 -18.91 7.62 1.39
CA THR A 102 -20.37 7.50 1.59
C THR A 102 -21.00 6.84 0.36
N CYS A 103 -22.32 6.64 0.36
CA CYS A 103 -23.05 6.21 -0.83
C CYS A 103 -22.90 7.17 -2.03
N HIS A 104 -22.49 8.42 -1.79
CA HIS A 104 -22.24 9.42 -2.83
C HIS A 104 -20.78 9.49 -3.28
N GLY A 105 -19.92 8.60 -2.76
CA GLY A 105 -18.50 8.54 -3.11
C GLY A 105 -17.55 9.07 -2.03
N PRO A 106 -16.28 9.32 -2.38
CA PRO A 106 -15.25 9.81 -1.47
C PRO A 106 -15.56 11.21 -0.93
N THR A 107 -15.28 11.43 0.35
CA THR A 107 -15.64 12.66 1.07
C THR A 107 -14.56 13.75 1.04
N GLY A 108 -13.39 13.49 0.46
CA GLY A 108 -12.21 14.36 0.57
C GLY A 108 -11.54 14.33 1.94
N LYS A 109 -12.18 13.75 2.97
CA LYS A 109 -11.67 13.73 4.35
C LYS A 109 -10.91 12.43 4.65
N ILE A 110 -9.91 12.53 5.51
CA ILE A 110 -9.14 11.37 5.98
C ILE A 110 -10.11 10.34 6.60
N GLN A 111 -9.97 9.08 6.19
CA GLN A 111 -10.74 8.00 6.80
C GLN A 111 -10.36 7.86 8.28
N LYS A 112 -11.34 7.99 9.17
CA LYS A 112 -11.13 7.76 10.61
C LYS A 112 -10.91 6.28 10.89
N SER A 113 -10.00 5.98 11.82
CA SER A 113 -9.71 4.60 12.25
C SER A 113 -10.96 3.87 12.75
N SER A 114 -11.80 4.52 13.56
CA SER A 114 -13.06 3.95 14.05
C SER A 114 -14.05 3.61 12.92
N SER A 115 -14.10 4.45 11.88
CA SER A 115 -14.92 4.21 10.70
C SER A 115 -14.41 3.01 9.91
N PHE A 116 -13.09 2.92 9.70
CA PHE A 116 -12.47 1.77 9.04
C PHE A 116 -12.70 0.48 9.82
N SER A 117 -12.47 0.46 11.12
CA SER A 117 -12.71 -0.69 11.98
C SER A 117 -14.17 -1.16 11.91
N LYS A 118 -15.14 -0.24 11.98
CA LYS A 118 -16.57 -0.57 11.83
C LYS A 118 -16.89 -1.16 10.46
N GLN A 119 -16.33 -0.60 9.39
CA GLN A 119 -16.54 -1.12 8.03
C GLN A 119 -15.98 -2.53 7.87
N LEU A 120 -14.78 -2.79 8.42
CA LEU A 120 -14.14 -4.10 8.41
C LEU A 120 -14.99 -5.13 9.17
N THR A 121 -15.41 -4.83 10.39
CA THR A 121 -16.26 -5.73 11.19
C THR A 121 -17.59 -6.02 10.48
N ASN A 122 -18.24 -5.00 9.91
CA ASN A 122 -19.47 -5.20 9.15
C ASN A 122 -19.24 -6.08 7.90
N ALA A 123 -18.10 -5.94 7.22
CA ALA A 123 -17.75 -6.78 6.08
C ALA A 123 -17.50 -8.23 6.51
N ALA A 124 -16.81 -8.45 7.63
CA ALA A 124 -16.58 -9.76 8.20
C ALA A 124 -17.90 -10.46 8.58
N GLN A 125 -18.80 -9.74 9.25
CA GLN A 125 -20.13 -10.26 9.61
C GLN A 125 -20.95 -10.65 8.37
N ARG A 126 -20.92 -9.85 7.30
CA ARG A 126 -21.58 -10.20 6.02
C ARG A 126 -20.98 -11.43 5.36
N ALA A 127 -19.70 -11.71 5.60
CA ALA A 127 -19.04 -12.92 5.14
C ALA A 127 -19.25 -14.12 6.09
N GLY A 128 -20.09 -14.00 7.12
CA GLY A 128 -20.37 -15.06 8.09
C GLY A 128 -19.29 -15.25 9.15
N MET A 129 -18.36 -14.30 9.31
CA MET A 129 -17.29 -14.35 10.30
C MET A 129 -17.68 -13.62 11.60
N GLU A 130 -17.30 -14.18 12.75
CA GLU A 130 -17.57 -13.58 14.05
C GLU A 130 -16.56 -12.48 14.41
N ASN A 131 -17.04 -11.23 14.51
CA ASN A 131 -16.39 -10.11 15.19
C ASN A 131 -14.89 -9.90 14.94
N ILE A 132 -14.41 -10.21 13.73
CA ILE A 132 -13.01 -10.02 13.36
C ILE A 132 -12.66 -8.53 13.36
N THR A 133 -11.54 -8.20 14.02
CA THR A 133 -10.94 -6.87 14.02
C THR A 133 -9.63 -6.86 13.22
N ILE A 134 -9.12 -5.65 12.94
CA ILE A 134 -7.81 -5.49 12.28
C ILE A 134 -6.67 -6.12 13.08
N ASN A 135 -6.80 -6.19 14.41
CA ASN A 135 -5.79 -6.79 15.28
C ASN A 135 -5.77 -8.31 15.15
N ASP A 136 -6.92 -8.94 14.91
CA ASP A 136 -7.03 -10.38 14.70
C ASP A 136 -6.39 -10.78 13.37
N ILE A 137 -6.70 -10.03 12.30
CA ILE A 137 -6.05 -10.20 10.99
C ILE A 137 -4.53 -10.05 11.12
N ARG A 138 -4.08 -8.97 11.77
CA ARG A 138 -2.65 -8.73 12.00
C ARG A 138 -1.99 -9.87 12.77
N ARG A 139 -2.67 -10.39 13.81
CA ARG A 139 -2.19 -11.52 14.61
C ARG A 139 -2.05 -12.77 13.75
N GLU A 140 -3.06 -13.10 12.94
CA GLU A 140 -3.02 -14.26 12.04
C GLU A 140 -1.89 -14.14 11.02
N THR A 141 -1.73 -12.97 10.39
CA THR A 141 -0.63 -12.72 9.44
C THR A 141 0.73 -12.87 10.12
N LEU A 142 0.90 -12.36 11.35
CA LEU A 142 2.14 -12.53 12.12
C LEU A 142 2.42 -13.99 12.49
N VAL A 143 1.39 -14.76 12.87
CA VAL A 143 1.53 -16.19 13.15
C VAL A 143 1.93 -16.94 11.88
N LYS A 144 1.31 -16.65 10.74
CA LYS A 144 1.68 -17.24 9.44
C LYS A 144 3.09 -16.85 8.98
N ALA A 145 3.51 -15.61 9.24
CA ALA A 145 4.85 -15.13 8.88
C ALA A 145 5.96 -15.72 9.77
N ASN A 146 5.68 -15.92 11.07
CA ASN A 146 6.62 -16.50 12.03
C ASN A 146 6.60 -18.03 12.04
N GLY A 147 5.49 -18.65 11.65
CA GLY A 147 5.43 -20.08 11.41
C GLY A 147 6.29 -20.40 10.21
N LYS A 148 7.41 -21.11 10.42
CA LYS A 148 8.12 -21.80 9.32
C LYS A 148 7.07 -22.42 8.41
N ALA A 149 7.11 -22.11 7.12
CA ALA A 149 6.18 -22.61 6.12
C ALA A 149 5.95 -24.11 6.35
N LEU A 150 4.81 -24.45 6.96
CA LEU A 150 4.35 -25.82 7.04
C LEU A 150 3.83 -26.10 5.63
N VAL A 151 4.73 -26.60 4.81
CA VAL A 151 4.40 -27.25 3.55
C VAL A 151 3.54 -28.44 3.94
N LEU A 152 2.22 -28.26 3.87
CA LEU A 152 1.29 -29.35 3.81
C LEU A 152 1.23 -29.78 2.34
N LEU A 153 1.90 -30.89 2.06
CA LEU A 153 1.65 -31.74 0.88
C LEU A 153 0.20 -32.27 0.92
#